data_AF-A0AAV2HRL4-F1
#
_entry.id   AF-A0AAV2HRL4-F1
#
_cell.length_a   1.000
_cell.length_b   1.000
_cell.length_c   1.000
_cell.angle_alpha   90.00
_cell.angle_beta   90.00
_cell.angle_gamma   90.00
#
_symmetry.space_group_name_H-M   'P 1'
#
loop_
_entity.id
_entity.type
_entity.pdbx_description
1 polymer ?
#
loop_
_entity_poly.entity_id
_entity_poly.type
_entity_poly.pdbx_seq_one_letter_code
_entity_poly.pdbx_strand_id
1 'polypeptide(L)'
;MFTYIFCLASLFLVVTHAQRTDAGYQIIAVPLCTHGSDCGPRECCVGNRNSGLGECMPMGRTGKECYVQGEYAYERPEHMITNFDKCPCVPGEFCAGITKYHPLYGQIGICSFG
;
A
#
# COMPACT_ATOMS: atom_id res chain seq x y z
N MET A 1 -6.27 -1.79 19.03
CA MET A 1 -5.74 -3.10 19.44
C MET A 1 -6.15 -4.08 18.33
N PHE A 2 -5.22 -4.45 17.46
CA PHE A 2 -5.50 -5.25 16.26
C PHE A 2 -5.31 -6.74 16.61
N THR A 3 -6.31 -7.57 16.30
CA THR A 3 -6.28 -9.01 16.58
C THR A 3 -6.13 -9.75 15.26
N TYR A 4 -5.01 -10.43 15.07
CA TYR A 4 -4.69 -11.19 13.85
C TYR A 4 -5.21 -12.62 13.99
N ILE A 5 -6.02 -13.08 13.03
CA ILE A 5 -6.53 -14.45 12.98
C ILE A 5 -6.02 -15.08 11.68
N PHE A 6 -5.18 -16.11 11.78
CA PHE A 6 -4.68 -16.86 10.62
C PHE A 6 -5.65 -18.00 10.30
N CYS A 7 -6.34 -17.92 9.16
CA CYS A 7 -7.24 -18.98 8.70
C CYS A 7 -6.56 -19.82 7.60
N LEU A 8 -6.19 -21.06 7.94
CA LEU A 8 -5.60 -22.03 7.01
C LEU A 8 -6.71 -22.72 6.19
N ALA A 9 -7.17 -22.07 5.12
CA ALA A 9 -8.00 -22.71 4.11
C ALA A 9 -7.41 -22.45 2.71
N SER A 10 -6.78 -23.47 2.15
CA SER A 10 -6.46 -23.61 0.71
C SER A 10 -5.53 -22.57 0.08
N LEU A 11 -4.22 -22.87 0.09
CA LEU A 11 -3.12 -22.37 -0.76
C LEU A 11 -2.89 -20.85 -0.96
N PHE A 12 -3.73 -19.96 -0.44
CA PHE A 12 -3.50 -18.52 -0.46
C PHE A 12 -3.45 -18.02 0.98
N LEU A 13 -2.28 -17.53 1.40
CA LEU A 13 -2.14 -16.86 2.69
C LEU A 13 -2.84 -15.50 2.57
N VAL A 14 -4.00 -15.34 3.20
CA VAL A 14 -4.77 -14.09 3.16
C VAL A 14 -4.81 -13.49 4.58
N VAL A 15 -4.41 -12.23 4.72
CA VAL A 15 -4.54 -11.51 6.00
C VAL A 15 -5.94 -10.95 6.07
N THR A 16 -6.68 -11.33 7.11
CA THR A 16 -8.02 -10.82 7.35
C THR A 16 -7.95 -9.53 8.16
N HIS A 17 -8.08 -8.39 7.49
CA HIS A 17 -8.39 -7.12 8.17
C HIS A 17 -9.87 -7.08 8.44
N ALA A 18 -10.24 -6.58 9.61
CA ALA A 18 -11.63 -6.53 9.96
C ALA A 18 -12.05 -5.13 10.34
N GLN A 19 -12.93 -4.58 9.51
CA GLN A 19 -13.38 -3.21 9.59
C GLN A 19 -14.80 -3.18 10.15
N ARG A 20 -15.02 -2.24 11.07
CA ARG A 20 -16.34 -1.96 11.64
C ARG A 20 -17.12 -1.10 10.65
N THR A 21 -18.21 -1.63 10.12
CA THR A 21 -19.16 -0.89 9.28
C THR A 21 -20.50 -0.76 10.01
N ASP A 22 -21.37 0.14 9.56
CA ASP A 22 -22.72 0.33 10.11
C ASP A 22 -23.62 -0.92 9.95
N ALA A 23 -23.19 -1.88 9.12
CA ALA A 23 -23.87 -3.16 8.87
C ALA A 23 -23.25 -4.36 9.62
N GLY A 24 -22.19 -4.16 10.41
CA GLY A 24 -21.49 -5.24 11.13
C GLY A 24 -19.98 -5.28 10.89
N TYR A 25 -19.35 -6.39 11.29
CA TYR A 25 -17.91 -6.63 11.14
C TYR A 25 -17.67 -7.37 9.82
N GLN A 26 -17.01 -6.71 8.87
CA GLN A 26 -16.65 -7.32 7.59
C GLN A 26 -15.20 -7.80 7.65
N ILE A 27 -14.98 -9.07 7.29
CA ILE A 27 -13.65 -9.65 7.15
C ILE A 27 -13.20 -9.41 5.71
N ILE A 28 -12.25 -8.49 5.53
CA ILE A 28 -11.62 -8.20 4.24
C ILE A 28 -10.34 -9.02 4.16
N ALA A 29 -10.34 -9.96 3.23
CA ALA A 29 -9.19 -10.79 2.95
C ALA A 29 -8.24 -9.96 2.05
N VAL A 30 -7.13 -9.47 2.60
CA VAL A 30 -6.10 -8.76 1.85
C VAL A 30 -5.05 -9.77 1.38
N PRO A 31 -4.80 -9.88 0.06
CA PRO A 31 -3.81 -10.81 -0.46
C PRO A 31 -2.41 -10.42 0.02
N LEU A 32 -1.67 -11.42 0.49
CA LEU A 32 -0.26 -11.26 0.81
C LEU A 32 0.57 -11.26 -0.47
N CYS A 33 1.68 -10.53 -0.44
CA CYS A 33 2.58 -10.36 -1.56
C CYS A 33 4.04 -10.40 -1.12
N THR A 34 4.91 -10.70 -2.06
CA THR A 34 6.36 -10.58 -1.97
C THR A 34 6.90 -9.62 -3.02
N HIS A 35 6.18 -9.49 -4.14
CA HIS A 35 6.49 -8.63 -5.28
C HIS A 35 5.25 -7.85 -5.71
N GLY A 36 5.46 -6.76 -6.45
CA GLY A 36 4.38 -5.97 -7.05
C GLY A 36 3.54 -6.79 -8.03
N SER A 37 4.13 -7.74 -8.75
CA SER A 37 3.43 -8.66 -9.66
C SER A 37 2.46 -9.63 -8.97
N ASP A 38 2.61 -9.85 -7.66
CA ASP A 38 1.63 -10.63 -6.88
C ASP A 38 0.31 -9.86 -6.69
N CYS A 39 0.34 -8.53 -6.86
CA CYS A 39 -0.79 -7.64 -6.68
C CYS A 39 -1.41 -7.21 -8.02
N GLY A 40 -2.61 -6.62 -7.94
CA GLY A 40 -3.30 -6.07 -9.10
C GLY A 40 -2.50 -4.97 -9.84
N PRO A 41 -2.93 -4.61 -11.06
CA PRO A 41 -2.21 -3.65 -11.91
C PRO A 41 -2.18 -2.21 -11.38
N ARG A 42 -2.99 -1.90 -10.36
CA ARG A 42 -3.05 -0.58 -9.69
C ARG A 42 -2.80 -0.70 -8.19
N GLU A 43 -2.07 -1.74 -7.81
CA GLU A 43 -1.70 -2.04 -6.44
C GLU A 43 -0.18 -2.17 -6.36
N CYS A 44 0.35 -2.03 -5.15
CA CYS A 44 1.74 -2.29 -4.87
C CYS A 44 1.85 -3.18 -3.62
N CYS A 45 3.00 -3.83 -3.48
CA CYS A 45 3.27 -4.64 -2.31
C CYS A 45 3.92 -3.80 -1.21
N VAL A 46 3.24 -3.59 -0.09
CA VAL A 46 3.76 -2.82 1.06
C VAL A 46 3.94 -3.77 2.24
N GLY A 47 5.13 -3.83 2.82
CA GLY A 47 5.40 -4.82 3.85
C GLY A 47 6.56 -4.49 4.76
N ASN A 48 6.81 -5.39 5.71
CA ASN A 48 7.94 -5.29 6.61
C ASN A 48 9.10 -6.14 6.08
N ARG A 49 10.29 -5.55 5.96
CA ARG A 49 11.50 -6.27 5.51
C ARG A 49 11.80 -7.50 6.37
N ASN A 50 11.46 -7.46 7.66
CA ASN A 50 11.74 -8.53 8.61
C ASN A 50 10.84 -9.77 8.42
N SER A 51 9.61 -9.59 7.93
CA SER A 51 8.69 -10.71 7.67
C SER A 51 8.89 -11.33 6.30
N GLY A 52 9.48 -10.60 5.34
CA GLY A 52 9.57 -11.03 3.95
C GLY A 52 8.21 -11.13 3.24
N LEU A 53 7.15 -10.62 3.88
CA LEU A 53 5.77 -10.63 3.41
C LEU A 53 5.21 -9.21 3.54
N GLY A 54 4.47 -8.79 2.51
CA GLY A 54 3.71 -7.56 2.48
C GLY A 54 2.25 -7.79 2.14
N GLU A 55 1.51 -6.71 2.08
CA GLU A 55 0.10 -6.65 1.73
C GLU A 55 -0.07 -5.85 0.44
N CYS A 56 -0.97 -6.31 -0.43
CA CYS A 56 -1.35 -5.53 -1.61
C CYS A 56 -2.17 -4.31 -1.18
N MET A 57 -1.62 -3.13 -1.43
CA MET A 57 -2.28 -1.87 -1.14
C MET A 57 -2.59 -1.12 -2.45
N PRO A 58 -3.70 -0.36 -2.52
CA PRO A 58 -4.02 0.42 -3.69
C PRO A 58 -3.02 1.57 -3.88
N MET A 59 -2.61 1.81 -5.12
CA MET A 59 -1.81 2.98 -5.50
C MET A 59 -2.61 4.28 -5.35
N GLY A 60 -1.90 5.37 -5.08
CA GLY A 60 -2.47 6.71 -5.01
C GLY A 60 -3.02 7.16 -6.37
N ARG A 61 -4.17 7.83 -6.35
CA ARG A 61 -4.74 8.51 -7.54
C ARG A 61 -4.80 10.01 -7.28
N THR A 62 -5.07 10.78 -8.33
CA THR A 62 -5.24 12.24 -8.25
C THR A 62 -6.02 12.67 -7.00
N GLY A 63 -5.42 13.55 -6.20
CA GLY A 63 -5.98 14.04 -4.94
C GLY A 63 -5.65 13.20 -3.71
N LYS A 64 -4.97 12.05 -3.83
CA LYS A 64 -4.49 11.25 -2.70
C LYS A 64 -3.11 11.67 -2.26
N GLU A 65 -2.85 11.55 -0.96
CA GLU A 65 -1.54 11.80 -0.38
C GLU A 65 -0.52 10.75 -0.83
N CYS A 66 0.70 11.21 -1.06
CA CYS A 66 1.86 10.41 -1.47
C CYS A 66 3.13 10.97 -0.81
N TYR A 67 4.22 10.20 -0.82
CA TYR A 67 5.53 10.68 -0.37
C TYR A 67 6.35 11.13 -1.59
N VAL A 68 6.89 12.35 -1.54
CA VAL A 68 7.63 12.96 -2.66
C VAL A 68 8.97 12.25 -2.89
N GLN A 69 9.56 11.71 -1.82
CA GLN A 69 10.76 10.89 -1.91
C GLN A 69 10.38 9.49 -2.37
N GLY A 70 10.34 9.25 -3.67
CA GLY A 70 10.09 7.91 -4.20
C GLY A 70 10.99 7.61 -5.39
N GLU A 71 11.82 6.56 -5.28
CA GLU A 71 12.45 5.89 -6.43
C GLU A 71 11.41 5.45 -7.49
N TYR A 72 10.13 5.42 -7.11
CA TYR A 72 9.02 4.90 -7.89
C TYR A 72 7.97 5.97 -8.24
N ALA A 73 8.37 7.23 -8.41
CA ALA A 73 7.44 8.34 -8.62
C ALA A 73 6.56 8.21 -9.88
N TYR A 74 6.93 7.35 -10.83
CA TYR A 74 6.30 7.25 -12.15
C TYR A 74 5.88 5.83 -12.56
N GLU A 75 6.23 4.82 -11.77
CA GLU A 75 6.02 3.42 -12.14
C GLU A 75 5.54 2.57 -10.96
N ARG A 76 4.96 1.41 -11.29
CA ARG A 76 4.54 0.45 -10.27
C ARG A 76 5.78 -0.26 -9.72
N PRO A 77 6.06 -0.19 -8.41
CA PRO A 77 7.19 -0.90 -7.81
C PRO A 77 7.00 -2.40 -7.95
N GLU A 78 7.99 -3.08 -8.53
CA GLU A 78 8.01 -4.54 -8.57
C GLU A 78 8.56 -5.13 -7.27
N HIS A 79 9.42 -4.39 -6.58
CA HIS A 79 9.92 -4.78 -5.26
C HIS A 79 8.94 -4.38 -4.16
N MET A 80 8.91 -5.17 -3.08
CA MET A 80 8.15 -4.82 -1.88
C MET A 80 8.64 -3.50 -1.29
N ILE A 81 7.71 -2.57 -1.09
CA ILE A 81 7.97 -1.30 -0.43
C ILE A 81 8.09 -1.54 1.08
N THR A 82 9.27 -1.26 1.62
CA THR A 82 9.54 -1.38 3.07
C THR A 82 9.86 -0.05 3.74
N ASN A 83 10.06 1.00 2.93
CA ASN A 83 10.51 2.31 3.41
C ASN A 83 9.33 3.27 3.64
N PHE A 84 8.13 2.91 3.16
CA PHE A 84 6.91 3.69 3.25
C PHE A 84 5.75 2.79 3.66
N ASP A 85 4.74 3.39 4.28
CA ASP A 85 3.50 2.73 4.68
C ASP A 85 2.36 2.85 3.65
N LYS A 86 2.67 3.42 2.47
CA LYS A 86 1.71 3.65 1.38
C LYS A 86 2.36 3.43 0.02
N CYS A 87 1.52 3.05 -0.95
CA CYS A 87 1.91 2.97 -2.34
C CYS A 87 2.14 4.36 -2.97
N PRO A 88 2.99 4.45 -4.01
CA PRO A 88 3.14 5.66 -4.82
C PRO A 88 1.89 5.93 -5.67
N CYS A 89 1.91 7.03 -6.43
CA CYS A 89 0.87 7.36 -7.39
C CYS A 89 0.83 6.34 -8.54
N VAL A 90 -0.33 6.15 -9.16
CA VAL A 90 -0.49 5.28 -10.33
C VAL A 90 0.41 5.74 -11.49
N PRO A 91 0.82 4.82 -12.38
CA PRO A 91 1.60 5.19 -13.55
C PRO A 91 0.94 6.31 -14.38
N GLY A 92 1.72 7.34 -14.72
CA GLY A 92 1.24 8.54 -15.42
C GLY A 92 0.79 9.68 -14.52
N GLU A 93 0.77 9.51 -13.20
CA GLU A 93 0.64 10.59 -12.23
C GLU A 93 1.97 10.81 -11.49
N PHE A 94 2.16 12.00 -10.93
CA PHE A 94 3.34 12.30 -10.10
C PHE A 94 2.92 12.85 -8.74
N CYS A 95 3.80 12.72 -7.75
CA CYS A 95 3.57 13.23 -6.41
C CYS A 95 3.98 14.72 -6.29
N ALA A 96 3.01 15.63 -6.39
CA ALA A 96 3.25 17.06 -6.25
C ALA A 96 3.42 17.43 -4.78
N GLY A 97 4.63 17.80 -4.37
CA GLY A 97 4.96 18.14 -2.99
C GLY A 97 4.14 19.31 -2.44
N ILE A 98 3.67 19.16 -1.20
CA ILE A 98 2.99 20.23 -0.44
C ILE A 98 3.82 20.64 0.77
N THR A 99 3.38 21.64 1.54
CA THR A 99 4.07 22.14 2.74
C THR A 99 3.93 21.23 3.98
N LYS A 100 3.47 19.99 3.80
CA LYS A 100 3.34 18.99 4.88
C LYS A 100 4.54 18.04 4.92
N TYR A 101 4.92 17.63 6.11
CA TYR A 101 6.03 16.72 6.37
C TYR A 101 5.62 15.59 7.32
N HIS A 102 6.04 14.37 7.00
CA HIS A 102 5.98 13.23 7.88
C HIS A 102 7.34 13.03 8.57
N PRO A 103 7.39 12.84 9.91
CA PRO A 103 8.66 12.75 10.63
C PRO A 103 9.53 11.55 10.21
N LEU A 104 8.92 10.47 9.69
CA LEU A 104 9.64 9.27 9.27
C LEU A 104 9.89 9.17 7.76
N TYR A 105 9.02 9.78 6.95
CA TYR A 105 8.96 9.53 5.50
C TYR A 105 9.23 10.79 4.66
N GLY A 106 9.49 11.93 5.32
CA GLY A 106 9.83 13.16 4.64
C GLY A 106 8.62 13.92 4.08
N GLN A 107 8.81 14.60 2.95
CA GLN A 107 7.81 15.49 2.39
C GLN A 107 6.59 14.72 1.86
N ILE A 108 5.41 15.18 2.25
CA ILE A 108 4.13 14.68 1.73
C ILE A 108 3.74 15.52 0.52
N GLY A 109 3.21 14.87 -0.50
CA GLY A 109 2.62 15.49 -1.68
C GLY A 109 1.20 14.99 -1.92
N ILE A 110 0.63 15.42 -3.05
CA ILE A 110 -0.64 14.95 -3.57
C ILE A 110 -0.41 14.43 -4.98
N CYS A 111 -0.97 13.26 -5.31
CA CYS A 111 -0.93 12.76 -6.68
C CYS A 111 -1.65 13.74 -7.61
N SER A 112 -0.99 14.07 -8.71
CA SER A 112 -1.50 14.98 -9.74
C SER A 112 -1.20 14.40 -11.13
N PHE A 113 -2.04 14.75 -12.09
CA PHE A 113 -1.76 14.51 -13.51
C PHE A 113 -0.51 15.26 -13.94
N GLY A 114 0.38 14.57 -14.66
CA GLY A 114 1.58 15.10 -15.31
C GLY A 114 1.52 14.96 -16.81
#